data_AF-A0A165BVL3-F1
#
_entry.id   AF-A0A165BVL3-F1
#
_cell.length_a   1.000
_cell.length_b   1.000
_cell.length_c   1.000
_cell.angle_alpha   90.00
_cell.angle_beta   90.00
_cell.angle_gamma   90.00
#
_symmetry.space_group_name_H-M   'P 1'
#
loop_
_entity.id
_entity.type
_entity.pdbx_description
1 polymer ?
#
loop_
_entity_poly.entity_id
_entity_poly.type
_entity_poly.pdbx_seq_one_letter_code
_entity_poly.pdbx_strand_id
1 'polypeptide(L)'
;MRVEKCYFCSKPCYPGHGIAFVRNDAKMFRFCSSKCHKNFKMKRNPRKVKWTKAFRKAAGKEMNIDATYEFEKRRNVPVRYDRELMQTTVKAMQRVAEIRKRREHAFWKNR
;
A
#
# COMPACT_ATOMS: atom_id res chain seq x y z
N MET A 1 -4.43 5.71 -15.00
CA MET A 1 -3.42 6.33 -14.11
C MET A 1 -3.29 5.49 -12.84
N ARG A 2 -2.08 5.11 -12.41
CA ARG A 2 -1.87 4.17 -11.28
C ARG A 2 -1.22 4.87 -10.09
N VAL A 3 -1.80 4.67 -8.90
CA VAL A 3 -1.19 5.11 -7.63
C VAL A 3 -0.29 3.99 -7.14
N GLU A 4 1.01 4.24 -7.07
CA GLU A 4 1.99 3.24 -6.65
C GLU A 4 2.26 3.35 -5.14
N LYS A 5 2.73 2.25 -4.53
CA LYS A 5 3.16 2.29 -3.13
C LYS A 5 4.65 2.62 -3.06
N CYS A 6 5.02 3.54 -2.17
CA CYS A 6 6.43 3.81 -1.90
C CYS A 6 7.12 2.58 -1.32
N TYR A 7 8.31 2.28 -1.82
CA TYR A 7 9.12 1.16 -1.32
C TYR A 7 9.47 1.28 0.17
N PHE A 8 9.81 2.48 0.65
CA PHE A 8 10.27 2.68 2.02
C PHE A 8 9.12 2.95 3.00
N CYS A 9 8.23 3.89 2.65
CA CYS A 9 7.18 4.40 3.54
C CYS A 9 5.85 3.64 3.42
N SER A 10 5.64 2.91 2.31
CA SER A 10 4.36 2.32 1.87
C SER A 10 3.19 3.30 1.74
N LYS A 11 3.44 4.62 1.76
CA LYS A 11 2.44 5.63 1.42
C LYS A 11 2.17 5.64 -0.10
N PRO A 12 0.99 6.10 -0.53
CA PRO A 12 0.70 6.32 -1.95
C PRO A 12 1.70 7.31 -2.57
N CYS A 13 2.13 7.01 -3.78
CA CYS A 13 2.89 7.88 -4.67
C CYS A 13 1.99 8.22 -5.86
N TYR A 14 1.49 9.45 -5.88
CA TYR A 14 0.71 9.97 -6.98
C TYR A 14 1.62 10.32 -8.17
N PRO A 15 1.10 10.33 -9.40
CA PRO A 15 1.84 10.76 -10.57
C PRO A 15 2.38 12.19 -10.39
N GLY A 16 3.59 12.45 -10.90
CA GLY A 16 4.28 13.73 -10.71
C GLY A 16 4.92 13.92 -9.33
N HIS A 17 4.73 13.00 -8.38
CA HIS A 17 5.34 13.07 -7.05
C HIS A 17 6.43 12.03 -6.83
N GLY A 18 7.49 12.46 -6.13
CA GLY A 18 8.53 11.58 -5.65
C GLY A 18 9.62 11.30 -6.70
N ILE A 19 10.33 10.19 -6.52
CA ILE A 19 11.46 9.79 -7.38
C ILE A 19 11.36 8.28 -7.63
N ALA A 20 11.71 7.85 -8.85
CA ALA A 20 11.92 6.46 -9.18
C ALA A 20 13.43 6.19 -9.35
N PHE A 21 13.92 5.12 -8.73
CA PHE A 21 15.29 4.62 -8.90
C PHE A 21 15.23 3.26 -9.57
N VAL A 22 15.94 3.09 -10.68
CA VAL A 22 16.07 1.81 -11.38
C VAL A 22 17.45 1.24 -11.06
N ARG A 23 17.48 0.03 -10.53
CA ARG A 23 18.71 -0.71 -10.23
C ARG A 23 19.08 -1.61 -11.41
N ASN A 24 20.36 -1.96 -11.54
CA ASN A 24 20.89 -2.79 -12.64
C ASN A 24 20.20 -4.15 -12.81
N ASP A 25 19.52 -4.69 -11.78
CA ASP A 25 18.70 -5.90 -11.86
C ASP A 25 17.27 -5.64 -12.41
N ALA A 26 17.10 -4.53 -13.14
CA ALA A 26 15.82 -4.02 -13.65
C ALA A 26 14.73 -3.77 -12.60
N LYS A 27 15.07 -3.74 -11.30
CA LYS A 27 14.10 -3.43 -10.25
C LYS A 27 13.88 -1.93 -10.12
N MET A 28 12.62 -1.53 -10.18
CA MET A 28 12.18 -0.16 -9.99
C MET A 28 11.75 0.08 -8.55
N PHE A 29 12.39 1.02 -7.87
CA PHE A 29 12.03 1.49 -6.54
C PHE A 29 11.40 2.89 -6.62
N ARG A 30 10.12 3.01 -6.25
CA ARG A 30 9.44 4.31 -6.19
C ARG A 30 9.44 4.84 -4.77
N PHE A 31 9.70 6.15 -4.62
CA PHE A 31 9.76 6.82 -3.33
C PHE A 31 8.77 7.98 -3.24
N CYS A 32 8.02 8.04 -2.13
CA CYS A 32 7.04 9.09 -1.87
C CYS A 32 7.68 10.50 -1.73
N SER A 33 8.92 10.57 -1.22
CA SER A 33 9.63 11.83 -0.98
C SER A 33 11.14 11.64 -0.86
N SER A 34 11.88 12.76 -0.86
CA SER A 34 13.34 12.79 -0.67
C SER A 34 13.79 12.14 0.65
N LYS A 35 12.99 12.25 1.73
CA LYS A 35 13.25 11.55 3.01
C LYS A 35 13.37 10.04 2.82
N CYS A 36 12.47 9.45 2.05
CA CYS A 36 12.47 7.99 1.81
C CYS A 36 13.64 7.57 0.93
N HIS A 37 13.91 8.36 -0.11
CA HIS A 37 15.02 8.15 -1.02
C HIS A 37 16.38 8.24 -0.31
N LYS A 38 16.59 9.26 0.53
CA LYS A 38 17.81 9.41 1.35
C LYS A 38 18.01 8.26 2.33
N ASN A 39 16.95 7.83 3.04
CA ASN A 39 17.04 6.68 3.95
C ASN A 39 17.37 5.38 3.22
N PHE A 40 16.84 5.19 2.00
CA PHE A 40 17.20 4.06 1.15
C PHE A 40 18.67 4.10 0.72
N LYS A 41 19.19 5.27 0.31
CA LYS A 41 20.62 5.46 -0.02
C LYS A 41 21.53 5.19 1.18
N MET A 42 21.10 5.57 2.39
CA MET A 42 21.79 5.26 3.65
C MET A 42 21.63 3.79 4.08
N LYS A 43 21.04 2.93 3.25
CA LYS A 43 20.81 1.49 3.53
C LYS A 43 20.05 1.23 4.84
N ARG A 44 19.22 2.17 5.30
CA ARG A 44 18.43 1.96 6.52
C ARG A 44 17.32 0.94 6.24
N ASN A 45 17.15 -0.02 7.15
CA ASN A 45 16.11 -1.03 7.01
C ASN A 45 14.73 -0.45 7.38
N PRO A 46 13.74 -0.39 6.46
CA PRO A 46 12.40 0.12 6.75
C PRO A 46 11.73 -0.58 7.94
N ARG A 47 12.00 -1.88 8.15
CA ARG A 47 11.45 -2.68 9.27
C ARG A 47 11.98 -2.28 10.64
N LYS A 48 13.10 -1.53 10.71
CA LYS A 48 13.65 -0.99 11.97
C LYS A 48 13.28 0.49 12.17
N VAL A 49 12.78 1.17 11.13
CA VAL A 49 12.45 2.60 11.18
C VAL A 49 10.99 2.79 11.63
N LYS A 50 10.82 3.29 12.87
CA LYS A 50 9.54 3.31 13.61
C LYS A 50 8.33 3.93 12.89
N TRP A 51 8.56 4.90 12.00
CA TRP A 51 7.48 5.64 11.32
C TRP A 51 6.98 4.97 10.04
N THR A 52 7.64 3.91 9.55
CA THR A 52 7.19 3.22 8.33
C THR A 52 6.03 2.27 8.63
N LYS A 53 5.19 2.03 7.62
CA LYS A 53 4.16 0.99 7.69
C LYS A 53 4.75 -0.41 7.85
N ALA A 54 5.93 -0.67 7.26
CA ALA A 54 6.64 -1.93 7.40
C ALA A 54 7.00 -2.25 8.87
N PHE A 55 7.55 -1.28 9.61
CA PHE A 55 7.79 -1.43 11.05
C PHE A 55 6.48 -1.65 11.80
N ARG A 56 5.46 -0.84 11.53
CA ARG A 56 4.17 -0.91 12.25
C ARG A 56 3.50 -2.27 12.09
N LYS A 57 3.50 -2.85 10.89
CA LYS A 57 2.97 -4.21 10.66
C LYS A 57 3.80 -5.29 11.36
N ALA A 58 5.13 -5.22 11.28
CA ALA A 58 6.01 -6.19 11.91
C ALA A 58 5.95 -6.15 13.45
N ALA A 59 5.74 -4.96 14.02
CA ALA A 59 5.64 -4.74 15.47
C ALA A 59 4.19 -4.85 16.00
N GLY A 60 3.25 -5.41 15.23
CA GLY A 60 1.86 -5.61 15.66
C GLY A 60 1.07 -4.32 15.93
N LYS A 61 1.48 -3.18 15.37
CA LYS A 61 0.79 -1.88 15.55
C LYS A 61 -0.33 -1.64 14.54
N GLU A 62 -0.48 -2.51 13.55
CA GLU A 62 -1.52 -2.46 12.52
C GLU A 62 -2.09 -3.87 12.30
N MET A 63 -3.38 -3.93 11.97
CA MET A 63 -4.04 -5.17 11.55
C MET A 63 -3.39 -5.68 10.26
N ASN A 64 -2.79 -6.88 10.29
CA ASN A 64 -2.07 -7.44 9.15
C ASN A 64 -2.81 -8.59 8.44
N ILE A 65 -3.52 -9.43 9.20
CA ILE A 65 -4.22 -10.61 8.69
C ILE A 65 -5.72 -10.31 8.72
N ASP A 66 -6.28 -9.95 7.57
CA ASP A 66 -7.72 -9.68 7.42
C ASP A 66 -8.18 -9.90 5.98
N ALA A 67 -9.37 -10.46 5.81
CA ALA A 67 -9.94 -10.77 4.51
C ALA A 67 -10.13 -9.54 3.61
N THR A 68 -10.27 -8.32 4.18
CA THR A 68 -10.42 -7.10 3.36
C THR A 68 -9.18 -6.79 2.52
N TYR A 69 -8.00 -7.29 2.89
CA TYR A 69 -6.77 -7.07 2.12
C TYR A 69 -6.71 -7.88 0.83
N GLU A 70 -7.44 -8.99 0.72
CA GLU A 70 -7.44 -9.85 -0.47
C GLU A 70 -8.03 -9.16 -1.71
N PHE A 71 -8.91 -8.17 -1.49
CA PHE A 71 -9.51 -7.38 -2.57
C PHE A 71 -8.51 -6.46 -3.27
N GLU A 72 -7.40 -6.08 -2.62
CA GLU A 72 -6.37 -5.18 -3.18
C GLU A 72 -5.34 -5.90 -4.09
N LYS A 73 -5.59 -7.17 -4.43
CA LYS A 73 -4.64 -7.99 -5.20
C LYS A 73 -4.40 -7.44 -6.61
N ARG A 74 -3.15 -7.55 -7.07
CA ARG A 74 -2.79 -7.25 -8.47
C ARG A 74 -3.36 -8.34 -9.38
N ARG A 75 -4.24 -7.96 -10.29
CA ARG A 75 -4.76 -8.85 -11.35
C ARG A 75 -3.86 -8.72 -12.58
N ASN A 76 -3.26 -9.83 -13.01
CA ASN A 76 -2.42 -9.87 -14.22
C ASN A 76 -3.24 -10.23 -15.46
N VAL A 77 -4.39 -10.87 -15.29
CA VAL A 77 -5.31 -11.22 -16.37
C VAL A 77 -6.45 -10.19 -16.39
N PRO A 78 -6.66 -9.46 -17.50
CA PRO A 78 -7.80 -8.57 -17.66
C PRO A 78 -9.08 -9.37 -17.92
N VAL A 79 -10.21 -8.80 -17.51
CA VAL A 79 -11.56 -9.31 -17.87
C VAL A 79 -12.13 -8.39 -18.93
N ARG A 80 -13.02 -8.91 -19.79
CA ARG A 80 -13.78 -8.06 -20.71
C ARG A 80 -14.57 -7.02 -19.93
N TYR A 81 -14.71 -5.84 -20.50
CA TYR A 81 -15.48 -4.77 -19.88
C TYR A 81 -16.97 -5.16 -19.84
N ASP A 82 -17.55 -5.05 -18.65
CA ASP A 82 -18.99 -5.19 -18.41
C ASP A 82 -19.42 -4.07 -17.46
N ARG A 83 -20.48 -3.35 -17.85
CA ARG A 83 -21.01 -2.20 -17.11
C ARG A 83 -21.60 -2.63 -15.77
N GLU A 84 -22.32 -3.75 -15.72
CA GLU A 84 -22.94 -4.24 -14.49
C GLU A 84 -21.88 -4.68 -13.48
N LEU A 85 -20.87 -5.40 -13.96
CA LEU A 85 -19.70 -5.79 -13.17
C LEU A 85 -18.97 -4.55 -12.60
N MET A 86 -18.78 -3.50 -13.40
CA MET A 86 -18.13 -2.27 -12.93
C MET A 86 -18.96 -1.55 -11.85
N GLN A 87 -20.28 -1.45 -12.03
CA GLN A 87 -21.16 -0.82 -11.06
C GLN A 87 -21.19 -1.56 -9.71
N THR A 88 -21.30 -2.89 -9.76
CA THR A 88 -21.25 -3.74 -8.56
C THR A 88 -19.89 -3.65 -7.86
N THR A 89 -18.80 -3.62 -8.63
CA THR A 89 -17.43 -3.47 -8.09
C THR A 89 -17.25 -2.14 -7.35
N VAL A 90 -17.70 -1.02 -7.91
CA VAL A 90 -17.57 0.30 -7.25
C VAL A 90 -18.35 0.34 -5.93
N LYS A 91 -19.57 -0.21 -5.90
CA LYS A 91 -20.37 -0.32 -4.66
C LYS A 91 -19.67 -1.22 -3.63
N ALA A 92 -19.15 -2.37 -4.07
CA ALA A 92 -18.43 -3.30 -3.20
C ALA A 92 -17.16 -2.66 -2.61
N MET A 93 -16.41 -1.87 -3.39
CA MET A 93 -15.20 -1.18 -2.92
C MET A 93 -15.49 -0.23 -1.76
N GLN A 94 -16.57 0.55 -1.83
CA GLN A 94 -16.99 1.45 -0.76
C GLN A 94 -17.32 0.67 0.52
N ARG A 95 -18.09 -0.41 0.39
CA ARG A 95 -18.48 -1.26 1.51
C ARG A 95 -17.27 -1.94 2.17
N VAL A 96 -16.33 -2.45 1.37
CA VAL A 96 -15.09 -3.06 1.88
C VAL A 96 -14.24 -2.03 2.64
N ALA A 97 -14.15 -0.79 2.14
CA ALA A 97 -13.41 0.28 2.82
C ALA A 97 -14.01 0.63 4.18
N GLU A 98 -15.34 0.68 4.29
CA GLU A 98 -16.05 0.90 5.56
C GLU A 98 -15.78 -0.22 6.58
N ILE A 99 -15.92 -1.48 6.15
CA ILE A 99 -15.66 -2.66 6.98
C ILE A 99 -14.22 -2.64 7.48
N ARG A 100 -13.27 -2.36 6.59
CA ARG A 100 -11.85 -2.27 6.93
C ARG A 100 -11.60 -1.19 7.97
N LYS A 101 -12.13 0.03 7.79
CA LYS A 101 -11.98 1.12 8.76
C LYS A 101 -12.55 0.74 10.14
N ARG A 102 -13.71 0.08 10.18
CA ARG A 102 -14.32 -0.41 11.42
C ARG A 102 -13.44 -1.43 12.13
N ARG A 103 -12.89 -2.40 11.41
CA ARG A 103 -12.00 -3.44 11.95
C ARG A 103 -10.66 -2.86 12.43
N GLU A 104 -10.07 -1.95 11.65
CA GLU A 104 -8.85 -1.23 12.04
C GLU A 104 -9.05 -0.45 13.35
N HIS A 105 -10.21 0.19 13.52
CA HIS A 105 -10.56 0.90 14.75
C HIS A 105 -10.78 -0.03 15.94
N ALA A 106 -11.43 -1.18 15.74
CA ALA A 106 -11.58 -2.19 16.79
C ALA A 106 -10.22 -2.77 17.21
N PHE A 107 -9.33 -3.06 16.24
CA PHE A 107 -7.97 -3.48 16.51
C PHE A 107 -7.19 -2.44 17.34
N TRP A 108 -7.37 -1.15 17.02
CA TRP A 108 -6.74 -0.09 17.80
C TRP A 108 -7.28 0.01 19.22
N LYS A 109 -8.58 -0.17 19.43
CA LYS A 109 -9.20 -0.17 20.78
C LYS A 109 -8.72 -1.32 21.65
N ASN A 110 -8.49 -2.48 21.06
CA ASN A 110 -8.07 -3.69 21.79
C ASN A 110 -6.56 -3.72 22.09
N ARG A 111 -5.79 -2.71 21.67
CA ARG A 111 -4.34 -2.65 21.77
C ARG A 111 -3.87 -1.58 22.74
#